data_AF-A0A4R4PFI3-F1
#
_entry.id   AF-A0A4R4PFI3-F1
#
_cell.length_a   1.000
_cell.length_b   1.000
_cell.length_c   1.000
_cell.angle_alpha   90.00
_cell.angle_beta   90.00
_cell.angle_gamma   90.00
#
_symmetry.space_group_name_H-M   'P 1'
#
loop_
_entity.id
_entity.type
_entity.pdbx_description
1 polymer ?
#
loop_
_entity_poly.entity_id
_entity_poly.type
_entity_poly.pdbx_seq_one_letter_code
_entity_poly.pdbx_strand_id
1 'polypeptide(L)'
;MSAEAIARLHEVHDLLVSFGDAPSIRRATELAGAAETVAACATELVDVTEPENLQLRLLFAAKALTAAEKAGRAHRRNPLTRPFSHMRFALKIGSAQGSLHVILAALDPDNTPPLPVAD
;
A
#
# COMPACT_ATOMS: atom_id res chain seq x y z
N MET A 1 3.75 -7.05 17.14
CA MET A 1 3.11 -7.48 15.87
C MET A 1 3.29 -8.97 15.67
N SER A 2 2.24 -9.67 15.23
CA SER A 2 2.25 -11.11 15.00
C SER A 2 2.88 -11.50 13.65
N ALA A 3 3.35 -12.75 13.51
CA ALA A 3 3.81 -13.29 12.22
C ALA A 3 2.69 -13.30 11.16
N GLU A 4 1.45 -13.50 11.60
CA GLU A 4 0.27 -13.42 10.74
C GLU A 4 0.06 -12.00 10.19
N ALA A 5 0.24 -10.96 11.02
CA ALA A 5 0.18 -9.58 10.56
C ALA A 5 1.31 -9.23 9.58
N ILE A 6 2.52 -9.77 9.78
CA ILE A 6 3.63 -9.61 8.83
C ILE A 6 3.27 -10.25 7.48
N ALA A 7 2.74 -11.48 7.49
CA ALA A 7 2.31 -12.17 6.27
C ALA A 7 1.23 -11.39 5.51
N ARG A 8 0.23 -10.85 6.22
CA ARG A 8 -0.79 -9.98 5.61
C ARG A 8 -0.22 -8.69 5.01
N LEU A 9 0.84 -8.12 5.58
CA LEU A 9 1.53 -6.96 4.99
C LEU A 9 2.29 -7.33 3.71
N HIS A 10 2.91 -8.52 3.65
CA HIS A 10 3.50 -9.06 2.43
C HIS A 10 2.44 -9.27 1.34
N GLU A 11 1.29 -9.86 1.66
CA GLU A 11 0.18 -10.02 0.71
C GLU A 11 -0.28 -8.67 0.11
N VAL A 12 -0.42 -7.64 0.95
CA VAL A 12 -0.75 -6.29 0.48
C VAL A 12 0.38 -5.72 -0.36
N HIS A 13 1.64 -5.88 0.04
CA HIS A 13 2.79 -5.40 -0.74
C HIS A 13 2.84 -6.05 -2.14
N ASP A 14 2.65 -7.36 -2.24
CA ASP A 14 2.65 -8.10 -3.50
C ASP A 14 1.48 -7.69 -4.40
N LEU A 15 0.31 -7.46 -3.82
CA LEU A 15 -0.82 -6.86 -4.52
C LEU A 15 -0.43 -5.49 -5.11
N LEU A 16 0.28 -4.65 -4.35
CA LEU A 16 0.73 -3.34 -4.83
C LEU A 16 1.76 -3.44 -5.96
N VAL A 17 2.72 -4.35 -5.84
CA VAL A 17 3.69 -4.65 -6.90
C VAL A 17 2.98 -5.05 -8.19
N SER A 18 1.89 -5.83 -8.10
CA SER A 18 1.10 -6.26 -9.27
C SER A 18 0.41 -5.12 -10.04
N PHE A 19 0.37 -3.90 -9.49
CA PHE A 19 -0.16 -2.71 -10.19
C PHE A 19 0.92 -1.92 -10.95
N GLY A 20 2.18 -2.37 -10.94
CA GLY A 20 3.28 -1.77 -11.72
C GLY A 20 3.03 -1.78 -13.23
N ASP A 21 2.20 -2.70 -13.72
CA ASP A 21 1.87 -2.84 -15.15
C ASP A 21 0.63 -2.03 -15.58
N ALA A 22 0.66 -1.43 -16.78
CA ALA A 22 -0.42 -0.62 -17.32
C ALA A 22 -1.56 -1.47 -17.96
N PRO A 23 -2.86 -1.10 -17.86
CA PRO A 23 -3.45 -0.01 -17.08
C PRO A 23 -4.07 -0.50 -15.75
N SER A 24 -3.26 -0.54 -14.70
CA SER A 24 -3.58 -1.01 -13.33
C SER A 24 -4.81 -0.39 -12.66
N ILE A 25 -5.19 0.86 -12.96
CA ILE A 25 -6.36 1.52 -12.32
C ILE A 25 -7.69 0.80 -12.56
N ARG A 26 -7.81 0.00 -13.64
CA ARG A 26 -9.04 -0.77 -13.90
C ARG A 26 -9.31 -1.81 -12.81
N ARG A 27 -8.22 -2.35 -12.27
CA ARG A 27 -8.15 -3.33 -11.19
C ARG A 27 -8.26 -2.70 -9.79
N ALA A 28 -8.54 -1.40 -9.66
CA ALA A 28 -8.60 -0.70 -8.36
C ALA A 28 -9.59 -1.29 -7.34
N THR A 29 -10.53 -2.16 -7.75
CA THR A 29 -11.38 -2.92 -6.82
C THR A 29 -10.65 -4.01 -6.05
N GLU A 30 -9.52 -4.49 -6.56
CA GLU A 30 -8.67 -5.48 -5.88
C GLU A 30 -8.02 -4.90 -4.62
N LEU A 31 -7.98 -3.56 -4.49
CA LEU A 31 -7.52 -2.89 -3.26
C LEU A 31 -8.51 -2.97 -2.09
N ALA A 32 -9.75 -3.44 -2.34
CA ALA A 32 -10.76 -3.50 -1.29
C ALA A 32 -10.27 -4.34 -0.10
N GLY A 33 -10.34 -3.79 1.11
CA GLY A 33 -9.84 -4.46 2.31
C GLY A 33 -8.36 -4.19 2.61
N ALA A 34 -7.56 -3.75 1.62
CA ALA A 34 -6.12 -3.55 1.83
C ALA A 34 -5.82 -2.40 2.81
N ALA A 35 -6.61 -1.32 2.74
CA ALA A 35 -6.48 -0.20 3.67
C ALA A 35 -6.85 -0.60 5.11
N GLU A 36 -7.93 -1.38 5.28
CA GLU A 36 -8.35 -1.91 6.57
C GLU A 36 -7.31 -2.88 7.14
N THR A 37 -6.77 -3.79 6.33
CA THR A 37 -5.71 -4.72 6.72
C THR A 37 -4.48 -3.98 7.23
N VAL A 38 -3.98 -2.99 6.47
CA VAL A 38 -2.80 -2.20 6.87
C VAL A 38 -3.06 -1.40 8.14
N ALA A 39 -4.26 -0.83 8.29
CA ALA A 39 -4.64 -0.12 9.51
C ALA A 39 -4.72 -1.05 10.74
N ALA A 40 -5.26 -2.27 10.57
CA ALA A 40 -5.29 -3.28 11.63
C ALA A 40 -3.87 -3.67 12.06
N CYS A 41 -2.96 -3.93 11.11
CA CYS A 41 -1.56 -4.21 11.40
C CYS A 41 -0.87 -3.05 12.16
N ALA A 42 -1.23 -1.80 11.87
CA ALA A 42 -0.71 -0.64 12.60
C ALA A 42 -1.09 -0.64 14.09
N THR A 43 -2.24 -1.20 14.44
CA THR A 43 -2.67 -1.31 15.85
C THR A 43 -1.93 -2.40 16.63
N GLU A 44 -1.32 -3.37 15.94
CA GLU A 44 -0.50 -4.43 16.56
C GLU A 44 0.96 -4.00 16.87
N LEU A 45 1.32 -2.75 16.55
CA LEU A 45 2.65 -2.17 16.83
C LEU A 45 2.73 -1.37 18.14
N VAL A 46 1.67 -1.33 18.95
CA VAL A 46 1.57 -0.47 20.15
C VAL A 46 2.62 -0.79 21.24
N ASP A 47 3.31 -1.95 21.18
CA ASP A 47 4.25 -2.41 22.22
C ASP A 47 5.72 -2.59 21.78
N VAL A 48 6.15 -2.03 20.64
CA VAL A 48 7.60 -2.07 20.26
C VAL A 48 8.32 -0.85 20.87
N THR A 49 9.65 -0.87 21.00
CA THR A 49 10.43 0.27 21.57
C THR A 49 10.77 1.35 20.53
N GLU A 50 10.67 1.05 19.23
CA GLU A 50 10.78 2.00 18.11
C GLU A 50 9.52 2.08 17.16
N PRO A 51 8.27 1.95 17.65
CA PRO A 51 7.09 1.72 16.81
C PRO A 51 6.51 3.00 16.22
N GLU A 52 6.75 4.18 16.81
CA GLU A 52 6.05 5.41 16.42
C GLU A 52 6.31 5.73 14.93
N ASN A 53 7.54 5.53 14.45
CA ASN A 53 7.87 5.71 13.04
C ASN A 53 7.22 4.66 12.13
N LEU A 54 7.10 3.40 12.57
CA LEU A 54 6.52 2.31 11.76
C LEU A 54 4.99 2.36 11.74
N GLN A 55 4.37 2.62 12.88
CA GLN A 55 2.93 2.80 13.02
C GLN A 55 2.45 4.00 12.19
N LEU A 56 3.13 5.15 12.28
CA LEU A 56 2.79 6.32 11.45
C LEU A 56 2.92 6.01 9.96
N ARG A 57 3.98 5.29 9.54
CA ARG A 57 4.15 4.85 8.15
C ARG A 57 3.04 3.92 7.69
N LEU A 58 2.59 2.96 8.51
CA LEU A 58 1.46 2.09 8.18
C LEU A 58 0.16 2.90 8.06
N LEU A 59 -0.08 3.86 8.94
CA LEU A 59 -1.24 4.75 8.85
C LEU A 59 -1.20 5.61 7.57
N PHE A 60 -0.01 6.09 7.16
CA PHE A 60 0.14 6.79 5.88
C PHE A 60 -0.08 5.87 4.68
N ALA A 61 0.39 4.62 4.74
CA ALA A 61 0.14 3.62 3.71
C ALA A 61 -1.37 3.34 3.58
N ALA A 62 -2.09 3.11 4.69
CA ALA A 62 -3.54 2.91 4.69
C ALA A 62 -4.30 4.13 4.09
N LYS A 63 -3.88 5.35 4.43
CA LYS A 63 -4.42 6.58 3.83
C LYS A 63 -4.15 6.66 2.32
N ALA A 64 -2.97 6.23 1.88
CA ALA A 64 -2.62 6.20 0.47
C ALA A 64 -3.49 5.17 -0.29
N LEU A 65 -3.67 3.97 0.24
CA LEU A 65 -4.55 2.94 -0.32
C LEU A 65 -6.00 3.43 -0.46
N THR A 66 -6.54 4.03 0.61
CA THR A 66 -7.88 4.65 0.57
C THR A 66 -7.99 5.71 -0.54
N ALA A 67 -6.94 6.52 -0.74
CA ALA A 67 -6.92 7.52 -1.79
C ALA A 67 -6.80 6.91 -3.20
N ALA A 68 -6.07 5.80 -3.35
CA ALA A 68 -5.99 5.04 -4.60
C ALA A 68 -7.36 4.47 -4.98
N GLU A 69 -8.08 3.83 -4.05
CA GLU A 69 -9.44 3.36 -4.29
C GLU A 69 -10.39 4.48 -4.71
N LYS A 70 -10.31 5.64 -4.05
CA LYS A 70 -11.12 6.81 -4.41
C LYS A 70 -10.81 7.28 -5.83
N ALA A 71 -9.54 7.26 -6.24
CA ALA A 71 -9.12 7.57 -7.61
C ALA A 71 -9.69 6.54 -8.60
N GLY A 72 -9.64 5.24 -8.28
CA GLY A 72 -10.26 4.18 -9.09
C GLY A 72 -11.77 4.37 -9.25
N ARG A 73 -12.48 4.71 -8.17
CA ARG A 73 -13.92 5.04 -8.21
C ARG A 73 -14.21 6.27 -9.05
N ALA A 74 -13.41 7.34 -8.93
CA ALA A 74 -13.55 8.55 -9.73
C ALA A 74 -13.31 8.29 -11.23
N HIS A 75 -12.29 7.51 -11.56
CA HIS A 75 -11.98 7.10 -12.94
C HIS A 75 -13.18 6.41 -13.63
N ARG A 76 -13.90 5.56 -12.89
CA ARG A 76 -15.10 4.86 -13.40
C ARG A 76 -16.29 5.81 -13.57
N ARG A 77 -16.48 6.75 -12.64
CA ARG A 77 -17.67 7.62 -12.60
C ARG A 77 -17.60 8.84 -13.51
N ASN A 78 -16.41 9.40 -13.74
CA ASN A 78 -16.27 10.65 -14.48
C ASN A 78 -15.19 10.57 -15.58
N PRO A 79 -15.58 10.51 -16.86
CA PRO A 79 -14.65 10.49 -17.99
C PRO A 79 -13.70 11.69 -18.04
N LEU A 80 -14.15 12.88 -17.63
CA LEU A 80 -13.38 14.12 -17.73
C LEU A 80 -12.23 14.18 -16.71
N THR A 81 -12.31 13.44 -15.61
CA THR A 81 -11.26 13.38 -14.58
C THR A 81 -10.38 12.14 -14.71
N ARG A 82 -10.52 11.33 -15.77
CA ARG A 82 -9.76 10.08 -15.95
C ARG A 82 -8.24 10.26 -15.93
N PRO A 83 -7.64 11.24 -16.64
CA PRO A 83 -6.18 11.43 -16.62
C PRO A 83 -5.69 11.74 -15.20
N PHE A 84 -6.38 12.64 -14.49
CA PHE A 84 -6.07 12.96 -13.11
C PHE A 84 -6.25 11.76 -12.18
N SER A 85 -7.26 10.93 -12.42
CA SER A 85 -7.50 9.72 -11.64
C SER A 85 -6.40 8.67 -11.84
N HIS A 86 -5.92 8.49 -13.08
CA HIS A 86 -4.76 7.64 -13.38
C HIS A 86 -3.52 8.09 -12.62
N MET A 87 -3.17 9.38 -12.74
CA MET A 87 -2.00 9.95 -12.06
C MET A 87 -2.11 9.79 -10.54
N ARG A 88 -3.28 10.13 -9.96
CA ARG A 88 -3.49 9.99 -8.51
C ARG A 88 -3.44 8.53 -8.06
N PHE A 89 -3.98 7.60 -8.84
CA PHE A 89 -3.92 6.18 -8.53
C PHE A 89 -2.46 5.70 -8.50
N ALA A 90 -1.70 5.93 -9.58
CA ALA A 90 -0.30 5.51 -9.69
C ALA A 90 0.57 6.10 -8.56
N LEU A 91 0.43 7.40 -8.29
CA LEU A 91 1.15 8.05 -7.19
C LEU A 91 0.84 7.42 -5.83
N LYS A 92 -0.43 7.08 -5.58
CA LYS A 92 -0.85 6.52 -4.30
C LYS A 92 -0.48 5.05 -4.13
N ILE A 93 -0.48 4.27 -5.21
CA ILE A 93 0.09 2.91 -5.22
C ILE A 93 1.57 2.96 -4.90
N GLY A 94 2.37 3.77 -5.62
CA GLY A 94 3.82 3.87 -5.38
C GLY A 94 4.16 4.37 -3.97
N SER A 95 3.40 5.35 -3.46
CA SER A 95 3.55 5.82 -2.08
C SER A 95 3.27 4.73 -1.04
N ALA A 96 2.24 3.91 -1.24
CA ALA A 96 1.91 2.82 -0.34
C ALA A 96 2.95 1.68 -0.43
N GLN A 97 3.37 1.32 -1.65
CA GLN A 97 4.37 0.30 -1.91
C GLN A 97 5.71 0.65 -1.25
N GLY A 98 6.23 1.86 -1.48
CA GLY A 98 7.49 2.30 -0.85
C GLY A 98 7.40 2.35 0.68
N SER A 99 6.24 2.71 1.23
CA SER A 99 6.04 2.69 2.69
C SER A 99 6.07 1.26 3.23
N LEU A 100 5.30 0.35 2.61
CA LEU A 100 5.24 -1.06 3.03
C LEU A 100 6.59 -1.75 2.88
N HIS A 101 7.33 -1.49 1.81
CA HIS A 101 8.67 -2.04 1.62
C HIS A 101 9.61 -1.65 2.77
N VAL A 102 9.64 -0.37 3.17
CA VAL A 102 10.48 0.08 4.30
C VAL A 102 10.04 -0.57 5.62
N ILE A 103 8.74 -0.77 5.81
CA ILE A 103 8.20 -1.41 7.02
C ILE A 103 8.57 -2.89 7.05
N LEU A 104 8.39 -3.61 5.94
CA LEU A 104 8.76 -5.02 5.82
C LEU A 104 10.27 -5.21 5.98
N ALA A 105 11.11 -4.35 5.42
CA ALA A 105 12.55 -4.38 5.62
C ALA A 105 12.96 -4.23 7.09
N ALA A 106 12.18 -3.48 7.89
CA ALA A 106 12.44 -3.30 9.32
C ALA A 106 11.89 -4.45 10.19
N LEU A 107 10.77 -5.06 9.78
CA LEU A 107 10.08 -6.09 10.57
C LEU A 107 10.46 -7.53 10.18
N ASP A 108 10.90 -7.72 8.94
CA ASP A 108 11.20 -9.02 8.33
C ASP A 108 12.26 -8.86 7.21
N PRO A 109 13.52 -8.55 7.59
CA PRO A 109 14.59 -8.28 6.63
C PRO A 109 14.93 -9.49 5.74
N ASP A 110 14.76 -10.71 6.26
CA ASP A 110 15.15 -11.95 5.56
C ASP A 110 14.20 -12.29 4.40
N ASN A 111 12.96 -11.79 4.41
CA ASN A 111 11.94 -12.05 3.38
C ASN A 111 11.53 -10.82 2.58
N THR A 112 12.22 -9.68 2.74
CA THR A 112 11.89 -8.46 1.98
C THR A 112 12.68 -8.43 0.65
N PRO A 113 12.02 -8.46 -0.52
CA PRO A 113 12.71 -8.39 -1.81
C PRO A 113 13.38 -7.01 -1.99
N PRO A 114 14.56 -6.92 -2.64
CA PRO A 114 15.25 -5.64 -2.86
C PRO A 114 14.39 -4.67 -3.70
N LEU A 115 14.55 -3.36 -3.47
CA LEU A 115 13.87 -2.34 -4.27
C LEU A 115 14.08 -2.62 -5.78
N PRO A 116 13.01 -2.57 -6.61
CA PRO A 116 13.22 -2.60 -8.05
C PRO A 116 14.11 -1.42 -8.43
N VAL A 117 15.25 -1.71 -9.06
CA VAL A 117 16.13 -0.69 -9.62
C VAL A 117 15.32 0.05 -10.69
N ALA A 118 15.06 1.32 -10.46
CA ALA A 118 14.48 2.18 -11.49
C ALA A 118 15.60 2.47 -12.50
N ASP A 119 15.52 1.83 -13.68
CA ASP A 119 16.25 2.25 -14.89
C ASP A 119 15.69 3.58 -15.42
#